data_AF-A0A962LA90-F1
#
_entry.id   AF-A0A962LA90-F1
#
_cell.length_a   1.000
_cell.length_b   1.000
_cell.length_c   1.000
_cell.angle_alpha   90.00
_cell.angle_beta   90.00
_cell.angle_gamma   90.00
#
_symmetry.space_group_name_H-M   'P 1'
#
loop_
_entity.id
_entity.type
_entity.pdbx_description
1 polymer ?
#
loop_
_entity_poly.entity_id
_entity_poly.type
_entity_poly.pdbx_seq_one_letter_code
_entity_poly.pdbx_strand_id
1 'polypeptide(L)'
;MRVNGQQVTAETQLNKDDKVVTGADGTVTIVLADNSVLDIESGSEIAINDYYFNPAEPEQNTSQIGVVAGTLRYVSGKIAKDDPTDVSFSAGTSTIGVRGTFISISVCPDEGCK
;
A
#
# COMPACT_ATOMS: atom_id res chain seq x y z
N MET A 1 0.21 -14.11 5.49
CA MET A 1 -0.34 -12.74 5.56
C MET A 1 -1.36 -12.69 6.68
N ARG A 2 -1.43 -11.56 7.40
CA ARG A 2 -2.48 -11.27 8.37
C ARG A 2 -3.11 -9.92 8.02
N VAL A 3 -4.44 -9.81 8.16
CA VAL A 3 -5.18 -8.54 8.09
C VAL A 3 -5.80 -8.33 9.46
N ASN A 4 -5.55 -7.18 10.09
CA ASN A 4 -6.02 -6.85 11.44
C ASN A 4 -5.69 -7.93 12.49
N GLY A 5 -4.55 -8.59 12.31
CA GLY A 5 -4.12 -9.67 13.20
C GLY A 5 -4.77 -11.04 12.93
N GLN A 6 -5.63 -11.20 11.93
CA GLN A 6 -6.18 -12.50 11.53
C GLN A 6 -5.45 -13.05 10.31
N GLN A 7 -5.13 -14.34 10.28
CA GLN A 7 -4.54 -14.97 9.10
C GLN A 7 -5.59 -15.05 7.99
N VAL A 8 -5.22 -14.62 6.80
CA VAL A 8 -6.12 -14.55 5.64
C VAL A 8 -5.53 -15.29 4.44
N THR A 9 -6.41 -15.77 3.56
CA THR A 9 -6.09 -16.35 2.26
C THR A 9 -6.56 -15.42 1.14
N ALA A 10 -6.38 -15.83 -0.12
CA ALA A 10 -6.91 -15.11 -1.28
C ALA A 10 -8.40 -14.76 -1.11
N GLU A 11 -8.85 -13.72 -1.82
CA GLU A 11 -10.25 -13.23 -1.84
C GLU A 11 -10.73 -12.51 -0.57
N THR A 12 -9.82 -12.10 0.31
CA THR A 12 -10.17 -11.24 1.45
C THR A 12 -10.41 -9.81 0.98
N GLN A 13 -11.59 -9.28 1.28
CA GLN A 13 -11.88 -7.87 1.06
C GLN A 13 -11.12 -7.02 2.08
N LEU A 14 -10.37 -6.04 1.57
CA LEU A 14 -9.72 -5.03 2.39
C LEU A 14 -10.60 -3.79 2.48
N ASN A 15 -10.62 -3.17 3.64
CA ASN A 15 -11.37 -1.96 3.94
C ASN A 15 -10.40 -0.86 4.38
N LYS A 16 -10.92 0.37 4.45
CA LYS A 16 -10.23 1.45 5.16
C LYS A 16 -9.92 1.02 6.60
N ASP A 17 -8.84 1.56 7.14
CA ASP A 17 -8.27 1.27 8.45
C ASP A 17 -7.71 -0.16 8.61
N ASP A 18 -7.67 -0.96 7.54
CA ASP A 18 -7.08 -2.31 7.60
C ASP A 18 -5.56 -2.26 7.68
N LYS A 19 -5.01 -3.13 8.54
CA LYS A 19 -3.58 -3.36 8.67
C LYS A 19 -3.17 -4.70 8.08
N VAL A 20 -2.30 -4.65 7.08
CA VAL A 20 -1.73 -5.83 6.42
C VAL A 20 -0.34 -6.10 6.98
N VAL A 21 -0.12 -7.33 7.46
CA VAL A 21 1.18 -7.80 7.97
C VAL A 21 1.62 -9.04 7.22
N THR A 22 2.84 -9.01 6.70
CA THR A 22 3.49 -10.17 6.10
C THR A 22 4.43 -10.87 7.09
N GLY A 23 4.60 -12.19 6.92
CA GLY A 23 5.53 -12.98 7.73
C GLY A 23 6.96 -12.85 7.21
N ALA A 24 7.91 -13.51 7.89
CA ALA A 24 9.34 -13.46 7.56
C ALA A 24 9.69 -13.91 6.13
N ASP A 25 8.89 -14.81 5.54
CA ASP A 25 9.06 -15.31 4.17
C ASP A 25 7.81 -15.06 3.29
N GLY A 26 6.85 -14.27 3.79
CA GLY A 26 5.57 -14.07 3.12
C GLY A 26 5.59 -12.83 2.25
N THR A 27 5.32 -12.95 0.96
CA THR A 27 5.00 -11.79 0.11
C THR A 27 3.50 -11.76 -0.18
N VAL A 28 2.96 -10.59 -0.51
CA VAL A 28 1.58 -10.48 -0.99
C VAL A 28 1.46 -9.41 -2.07
N THR A 29 0.69 -9.74 -3.09
CA THR A 29 0.21 -8.78 -4.09
C THR A 29 -1.27 -8.51 -3.84
N ILE A 30 -1.64 -7.24 -3.72
CA ILE A 30 -3.02 -6.78 -3.58
C ILE A 30 -3.35 -5.95 -4.81
N VAL A 31 -4.48 -6.25 -5.45
CA VAL A 31 -5.05 -5.44 -6.53
C VAL A 31 -6.24 -4.69 -5.96
N LEU A 32 -6.18 -3.36 -6.02
CA LEU A 32 -7.24 -2.48 -5.53
C LEU A 32 -8.32 -2.25 -6.61
N ALA A 33 -9.47 -1.71 -6.21
CA ALA A 33 -10.63 -1.53 -7.09
C ALA A 33 -10.36 -0.59 -8.29
N ASP A 34 -9.43 0.36 -8.15
CA ASP A 34 -8.99 1.28 -9.20
C ASP A 34 -7.92 0.66 -10.12
N ASN A 35 -7.61 -0.63 -9.98
CA ASN A 35 -6.52 -1.37 -10.62
C ASN A 35 -5.11 -0.95 -10.19
N SER A 36 -4.96 -0.25 -9.07
CA SER A 36 -3.65 -0.09 -8.43
C SER A 36 -3.14 -1.43 -7.91
N VAL A 37 -1.83 -1.65 -7.95
CA VAL A 37 -1.20 -2.89 -7.45
C VAL A 37 -0.24 -2.55 -6.31
N LEU A 38 -0.44 -3.21 -5.17
CA LEU A 38 0.45 -3.16 -4.00
C LEU A 38 1.20 -4.49 -3.91
N ASP A 39 2.51 -4.45 -4.12
CA ASP A 39 3.40 -5.57 -3.89
C ASP A 39 4.12 -5.34 -2.56
N ILE A 40 3.82 -6.19 -1.58
CA ILE A 40 4.29 -6.08 -0.20
C ILE A 40 5.28 -7.21 0.05
N GLU A 41 6.51 -6.84 0.39
CA GLU A 41 7.60 -7.78 0.66
C GLU A 41 7.47 -8.42 2.04
N SER A 42 8.28 -9.45 2.30
CA SER A 42 8.36 -10.12 3.60
C SER A 42 8.74 -9.17 4.74
N GLY A 43 8.19 -9.43 5.93
CA GLY A 43 8.47 -8.64 7.13
C GLY A 43 7.93 -7.20 7.07
N SER A 44 6.88 -6.97 6.29
CA SER A 44 6.29 -5.65 6.11
C SER A 44 5.01 -5.47 6.91
N GLU A 45 4.77 -4.24 7.33
CA GLU A 45 3.54 -3.80 7.97
C GLU A 45 3.02 -2.56 7.24
N ILE A 46 1.85 -2.69 6.63
CA ILE A 46 1.20 -1.67 5.80
C ILE A 46 -0.19 -1.37 6.37
N ALA A 47 -0.58 -0.10 6.36
CA ALA A 47 -1.90 0.36 6.75
C ALA A 47 -2.63 0.99 5.54
N ILE A 48 -3.89 0.65 5.34
CA ILE A 48 -4.77 1.33 4.40
C ILE A 48 -5.49 2.42 5.18
N ASN A 49 -4.90 3.62 5.26
CA ASN A 49 -5.42 4.70 6.09
C ASN A 49 -6.75 5.23 5.54
N ASP A 50 -6.83 5.36 4.21
CA ASP A 50 -8.07 5.70 3.53
C ASP A 50 -8.05 5.14 2.11
N TYR A 51 -9.22 4.69 1.64
CA TYR A 51 -9.37 4.22 0.28
C TYR A 51 -10.83 4.31 -0.14
N TYR A 52 -11.10 5.09 -1.18
CA TYR A 52 -12.40 5.17 -1.83
C TYR A 52 -12.21 5.25 -3.34
N PHE A 53 -12.97 4.44 -4.07
CA PHE A 53 -12.97 4.47 -5.52
C PHE A 53 -14.39 4.31 -6.07
N ASN A 54 -14.86 5.35 -6.75
CA ASN A 54 -16.07 5.33 -7.55
C ASN A 54 -15.80 6.02 -8.89
N PRO A 55 -15.81 5.31 -10.04
CA PRO A 55 -15.57 5.93 -11.35
C PRO A 55 -16.65 6.94 -11.76
N ALA A 56 -17.82 6.94 -11.12
CA ALA A 56 -18.87 7.93 -11.35
C ALA A 56 -18.71 9.21 -10.51
N GLU A 57 -17.87 9.19 -9.46
CA GLU A 57 -17.64 10.31 -8.54
C GLU A 57 -16.13 10.56 -8.36
N PRO A 58 -15.41 10.95 -9.43
CA PRO A 58 -13.95 11.03 -9.40
C PRO A 58 -13.41 11.96 -8.32
N GLU A 59 -14.14 13.05 -7.99
CA GLU A 59 -13.73 14.03 -6.98
C GLU A 59 -13.81 13.52 -5.53
N GLN A 60 -14.39 12.34 -5.30
CA GLN A 60 -14.40 11.68 -3.98
C GLN A 60 -13.31 10.60 -3.87
N ASN A 61 -12.63 10.26 -4.96
CA ASN A 61 -11.65 9.19 -4.95
C ASN A 61 -10.45 9.55 -4.06
N THR A 62 -9.95 8.58 -3.31
CA THR A 62 -8.77 8.77 -2.49
C THR A 62 -8.03 7.47 -2.26
N SER A 63 -6.71 7.54 -2.15
CA SER A 63 -5.85 6.41 -1.78
C SER A 63 -4.76 6.91 -0.85
N GLN A 64 -4.84 6.53 0.43
CA GLN A 64 -3.88 6.92 1.45
C GLN A 64 -3.29 5.66 2.08
N ILE A 65 -2.03 5.36 1.74
CA ILE A 65 -1.36 4.13 2.17
C ILE A 65 -0.22 4.46 3.14
N GLY A 66 -0.25 3.85 4.31
CA GLY A 66 0.79 3.94 5.32
C GLY A 66 1.76 2.76 5.26
N VAL A 67 3.06 3.03 5.25
CA VAL A 67 4.11 2.01 5.39
C VAL A 67 4.72 2.17 6.78
N VAL A 68 4.47 1.20 7.66
CA VAL A 68 4.96 1.21 9.04
C VAL A 68 6.35 0.57 9.11
N ALA A 69 6.54 -0.55 8.40
CA ALA A 69 7.81 -1.26 8.33
C ALA A 69 7.91 -2.07 7.02
N GLY A 70 9.13 -2.35 6.57
CA GLY A 70 9.39 -3.21 5.42
C GLY A 70 9.33 -2.46 4.09
N THR A 71 8.94 -3.16 3.02
CA THR A 71 8.96 -2.62 1.65
C THR A 71 7.62 -2.80 0.95
N LEU A 72 7.14 -1.71 0.36
CA LEU A 72 5.96 -1.65 -0.50
C LEU A 72 6.39 -1.16 -1.89
N ARG A 73 5.96 -1.85 -2.94
CA ARG A 73 5.95 -1.33 -4.30
C ARG A 73 4.51 -1.07 -4.73
N TYR A 74 4.22 0.18 -5.10
CA TYR A 74 2.94 0.64 -5.61
C TYR A 74 3.03 0.88 -7.12
N VAL A 75 2.13 0.27 -7.89
CA VAL A 75 1.91 0.58 -9.30
C VAL A 75 0.59 1.32 -9.44
N SER A 76 0.61 2.50 -10.08
CA SER A 76 -0.54 3.39 -10.15
C SER A 76 -1.71 2.85 -10.98
N GLY A 77 -2.88 2.87 -10.36
CA GLY A 77 -4.18 2.62 -10.99
C GLY A 77 -4.85 3.89 -11.48
N LYS A 78 -6.19 3.88 -11.50
CA LYS A 78 -7.01 4.95 -12.08
C LYS A 78 -7.01 6.23 -11.23
N ILE A 79 -6.98 6.14 -9.89
CA ILE A 79 -7.01 7.34 -9.02
C ILE A 79 -5.82 8.24 -9.35
N ALA A 80 -4.59 7.70 -9.27
CA ALA A 80 -3.38 8.46 -9.60
C ALA A 80 -3.28 8.93 -11.07
N LYS A 81 -4.01 8.28 -12.00
CA LYS A 81 -4.05 8.70 -13.41
C LYS A 81 -5.03 9.85 -13.62
N ASP A 82 -6.14 9.87 -12.89
CA ASP A 82 -7.13 10.93 -12.95
C ASP A 82 -6.61 12.17 -12.22
N ASP A 83 -6.15 12.02 -10.98
CA ASP A 83 -5.44 13.06 -10.22
C ASP A 83 -4.37 12.44 -9.29
N PRO A 84 -3.07 12.72 -9.50
CA PRO A 84 -2.01 12.19 -8.64
C PRO A 84 -2.03 12.76 -7.22
N THR A 85 -2.74 13.87 -6.96
CA THR A 85 -2.87 14.45 -5.62
C THR A 85 -3.85 13.69 -4.71
N ASP A 86 -4.73 12.86 -5.30
CA ASP A 86 -5.64 11.97 -4.58
C ASP A 86 -4.95 10.71 -4.04
N VAL A 87 -3.67 10.51 -4.39
CA VAL A 87 -2.85 9.40 -3.90
C VAL A 87 -1.73 9.92 -3.01
N SER A 88 -1.69 9.44 -1.77
CA SER A 88 -0.66 9.80 -0.81
C SER A 88 -0.09 8.60 -0.08
N PHE A 89 1.17 8.72 0.32
CA PHE A 89 1.87 7.71 1.09
C PHE A 89 2.45 8.34 2.35
N SER A 90 2.23 7.69 3.49
CA SER A 90 2.85 8.07 4.75
C SER A 90 3.84 6.99 5.18
N ALA A 91 5.06 7.37 5.51
CA ALA A 91 6.07 6.45 6.00
C ALA A 91 6.95 7.22 6.99
N GLY A 92 7.49 6.56 8.03
CA GLY A 92 8.36 7.17 9.04
C GLY A 92 9.70 7.67 8.48
N THR A 93 10.82 7.42 9.17
CA THR A 93 12.16 7.62 8.60
C THR A 93 12.39 6.65 7.42
N SER A 94 12.00 7.09 6.23
CA SER A 94 11.77 6.21 5.09
C SER A 94 12.50 6.68 3.85
N THR A 95 12.84 5.75 2.98
CA THR A 95 13.35 6.04 1.64
C THR A 95 12.24 5.79 0.64
N ILE A 96 11.90 6.83 -0.14
CA ILE A 96 10.92 6.75 -1.22
C ILE A 96 11.69 6.82 -2.55
N GLY A 97 11.69 5.72 -3.29
CA GLY A 97 12.21 5.63 -4.65
C GLY A 97 11.08 5.73 -5.66
N VAL A 98 11.15 6.70 -6.57
CA VAL A 98 10.21 6.83 -7.69
C VAL A 98 10.91 6.40 -8.98
N ARG A 99 10.39 5.39 -9.68
CA ARG A 99 10.92 4.93 -10.97
C ARG A 99 9.79 4.74 -11.98
N GLY A 100 9.62 5.70 -12.89
CA GLY A 100 8.58 5.63 -13.91
C GLY A 100 7.17 5.72 -13.30
N THR A 101 6.32 4.72 -13.57
CA THR A 101 4.90 4.67 -13.13
C THR A 101 4.68 3.94 -11.80
N PHE A 102 5.74 3.54 -11.11
CA PHE A 102 5.65 2.87 -9.81
C PHE A 102 6.55 3.53 -8.76
N ILE A 103 6.12 3.41 -7.50
CA ILE A 103 6.79 3.96 -6.32
C ILE A 103 7.20 2.78 -5.44
N SER A 104 8.43 2.81 -4.94
CA SER A 104 8.93 1.88 -3.93
C SER A 104 9.20 2.64 -2.65
N ILE A 105 8.62 2.17 -1.55
CA ILE A 105 8.74 2.76 -0.22
C ILE A 105 9.33 1.70 0.69
N SER A 106 10.47 2.02 1.28
CA SER A 106 11.13 1.16 2.26
C SER A 106 11.30 1.91 3.57
N VAL A 107 10.85 1.29 4.65
CA VAL A 107 10.93 1.80 6.01
C VAL A 107 11.81 0.89 6.82
N CYS A 108 12.95 1.42 7.24
CA CYS A 108 13.94 0.72 8.02
C CYS A 108 13.92 1.26 9.46
N PRO A 109 13.78 0.40 10.49
CA PRO A 109 13.86 0.83 11.88
C PRO A 109 15.32 1.16 12.22
N ASP A 110 15.65 2.46 12.31
CA ASP A 110 16.83 3.16 12.87
C ASP A 110 18.27 2.60 12.70
N GLU A 111 18.49 1.41 12.15
CA GLU A 111 19.81 0.79 11.92
C GLU A 111 20.03 0.43 10.44
N GLY A 112 19.63 1.35 9.56
CA GLY A 112 20.04 1.39 8.16
C GLY A 112 19.27 0.48 7.21
N CYS A 113 18.59 1.10 6.24
CA CYS A 113 18.38 0.45 4.96
C CYS A 113 19.76 0.24 4.33
N LYS A 114 20.26 -0.99 4.34
CA LYS A 114 21.42 -1.37 3.52
C LYS A 114 20.98 -1.66 2.09
#